data_AF-A0A932UUU8-F1
#
_entry.id   AF-A0A932UUU8-F1
#
_cell.length_a   1.000
_cell.length_b   1.000
_cell.length_c   1.000
_cell.angle_alpha   90.00
_cell.angle_beta   90.00
_cell.angle_gamma   90.00
#
_symmetry.space_group_name_H-M   'P 1'
#
loop_
_entity.id
_entity.type
_entity.pdbx_description
1 polymer ?
#
loop_
_entity_poly.entity_id
_entity_poly.type
_entity_poly.pdbx_seq_one_letter_code
_entity_poly.pdbx_strand_id
1 'polypeptide(L)'
;MRHLMFAATLACHAGRLAAQAPALTVERIFGSRDWANDLASLQWDRATPSYTTIDDGTGDLYRVDAASGRREVLVRAADLVPPGANAPVAIEEYAFSPDGSQLLIYANSVRVWRLNTKGTYYVWDFTARRLRPM
;
A
#
# COMPACT_ATOMS: atom_id res chain seq x y z
N MET A 1 24.20 55.91 -53.80
CA MET A 1 23.04 54.98 -53.78
C MET A 1 23.53 53.55 -54.04
N ARG A 2 22.99 52.58 -53.29
CA ARG A 2 23.10 51.10 -53.41
C ARG A 2 24.27 50.42 -52.69
N HIS A 3 24.12 49.33 -51.95
CA HIS A 3 23.11 48.83 -50.99
C HIS A 3 23.90 47.84 -50.13
N LEU A 4 23.86 47.98 -48.79
CA LEU A 4 24.43 47.02 -47.85
C LEU A 4 23.50 45.80 -47.82
N MET A 5 23.95 44.63 -48.27
CA MET A 5 23.20 43.37 -48.12
C MET A 5 23.46 42.80 -46.72
N PHE A 6 22.44 42.80 -45.87
CA PHE A 6 22.40 42.03 -44.63
C PHE A 6 22.06 40.56 -44.97
N ALA A 7 22.97 39.64 -44.68
CA ALA A 7 22.67 38.21 -44.66
C ALA A 7 22.00 37.88 -43.31
N ALA A 8 20.70 37.58 -43.34
CA ALA A 8 19.98 37.09 -42.17
C ALA A 8 20.17 35.58 -42.04
N THR A 9 20.94 35.16 -41.05
CA THR A 9 21.10 33.73 -40.69
C THR A 9 19.82 33.24 -40.04
N LEU A 10 19.07 32.36 -40.73
CA LEU A 10 17.93 31.67 -40.17
C LEU A 10 18.42 30.61 -39.16
N ALA A 11 18.26 30.87 -37.87
CA ALA A 11 18.45 29.86 -36.84
C ALA A 11 17.21 28.96 -36.76
N CYS A 12 17.27 27.77 -37.37
CA CYS A 12 16.28 26.71 -37.16
C CYS A 12 16.30 26.28 -35.69
N HIS A 13 15.33 26.74 -34.91
CA HIS A 13 15.05 26.17 -33.60
C HIS A 13 14.27 24.87 -33.81
N ALA A 14 14.96 23.73 -33.77
CA ALA A 14 14.30 22.44 -33.64
C ALA A 14 13.65 22.39 -32.25
N GLY A 15 12.37 22.76 -32.16
CA GLY A 15 11.57 22.54 -30.97
C GLY A 15 11.60 21.04 -30.62
N ARG A 16 11.89 20.71 -29.35
CA ARG A 16 11.73 19.34 -28.87
C ARG A 16 10.28 18.93 -29.12
N LEU A 17 10.06 17.93 -29.97
CA LEU A 17 8.78 17.24 -30.03
C LEU A 17 8.51 16.69 -28.63
N ALA A 18 7.47 17.22 -27.97
CA ALA A 18 6.99 16.60 -26.75
C ALA A 18 6.62 15.14 -27.09
N ALA A 19 7.22 14.18 -26.39
CA ALA A 19 6.84 12.78 -26.56
C ALA A 19 5.34 12.66 -26.32
N GLN A 20 4.62 12.12 -27.32
CA GLN A 20 3.19 11.93 -27.22
C GLN A 20 2.91 10.94 -26.08
N ALA A 21 2.00 11.30 -25.16
CA ALA A 21 1.61 10.39 -24.08
C ALA A 21 1.18 9.04 -24.69
N PRO A 22 1.52 7.91 -24.06
CA PRO A 22 1.21 6.61 -24.66
C PRO A 22 -0.31 6.48 -24.84
N ALA A 23 -0.72 5.77 -25.89
CA ALA A 23 -2.15 5.62 -26.20
C ALA A 23 -2.91 5.02 -24.99
N LEU A 24 -4.14 5.48 -24.79
CA LEU A 24 -5.05 4.93 -23.80
C LEU A 24 -5.75 3.71 -24.43
N THR A 25 -5.25 2.51 -24.13
CA THR A 25 -5.86 1.24 -24.58
C THR A 25 -6.50 0.50 -23.41
N VAL A 26 -7.38 -0.46 -23.71
CA VAL A 26 -8.00 -1.33 -22.69
C VAL A 26 -6.93 -2.11 -21.92
N GLU A 27 -5.94 -2.64 -22.64
CA GLU A 27 -4.81 -3.38 -22.07
C GLU A 27 -3.98 -2.50 -21.15
N ARG A 28 -3.85 -1.20 -21.46
CA ARG A 28 -3.19 -0.28 -20.56
C ARG A 28 -4.05 -0.08 -19.32
N ILE A 29 -5.30 0.37 -19.48
CA ILE A 29 -6.21 0.70 -18.37
C ILE A 29 -6.35 -0.44 -17.36
N PHE A 30 -6.49 -1.67 -17.84
CA PHE A 30 -6.79 -2.84 -17.00
C PHE A 30 -5.62 -3.82 -16.84
N GLY A 31 -4.60 -3.75 -17.69
CA GLY A 31 -3.44 -4.65 -17.67
C GLY A 31 -2.18 -4.03 -17.05
N SER A 32 -2.15 -2.71 -16.83
CA SER A 32 -1.09 -2.06 -16.06
C SER A 32 -1.56 -1.66 -14.65
N ARG A 33 -0.61 -1.32 -13.77
CA ARG A 33 -0.89 -0.74 -12.46
C ARG A 33 -0.91 0.79 -12.46
N ASP A 34 -0.89 1.44 -13.64
CA ASP A 34 -0.85 2.91 -13.75
C ASP A 34 -2.07 3.58 -13.08
N TRP A 35 -3.17 2.85 -12.92
CA TRP A 35 -4.40 3.28 -12.23
C TRP A 35 -4.73 2.45 -11.00
N ALA A 36 -3.78 1.64 -10.51
CA ALA A 36 -3.97 0.96 -9.24
C ALA A 36 -4.09 2.00 -8.13
N ASN A 37 -5.00 1.77 -7.19
CA ASN A 37 -5.13 2.60 -6.01
C ASN A 37 -3.85 2.43 -5.15
N ASP A 38 -3.18 3.54 -4.85
CA ASP A 38 -1.94 3.61 -4.05
C ASP A 38 -2.19 4.11 -2.62
N LEU A 39 -3.46 4.17 -2.20
CA LEU A 39 -3.82 4.52 -0.83
C LEU A 39 -3.39 3.38 0.10
N ALA A 40 -2.38 3.66 0.91
CA ALA A 40 -1.97 2.79 1.98
C ALA A 40 -3.09 2.66 3.02
N SER A 41 -3.42 1.44 3.42
CA SER A 41 -4.26 1.20 4.59
C SER A 41 -3.48 1.59 5.84
N LEU A 42 -3.90 2.67 6.48
CA LEU A 42 -3.27 3.18 7.70
C LEU A 42 -4.30 3.44 8.80
N GLN A 43 -3.96 3.09 10.04
CA GLN A 43 -4.75 3.41 11.22
C GLN A 43 -3.93 4.27 12.18
N TRP A 44 -4.43 5.47 12.48
CA TRP A 44 -3.82 6.37 13.45
C TRP A 44 -3.91 5.81 14.87
N ASP A 45 -2.80 5.89 15.60
CA ASP A 45 -2.78 5.64 17.03
C ASP A 45 -3.47 6.83 17.73
N ARG A 46 -4.27 6.55 18.77
CA ARG A 46 -4.98 7.60 19.53
C ARG A 46 -4.11 8.24 20.61
N ALA A 47 -3.10 7.54 21.10
CA ALA A 47 -2.30 7.94 22.25
C ALA A 47 -0.96 8.57 21.86
N THR A 48 -0.45 8.23 20.68
CA THR A 48 0.87 8.70 20.20
C THR A 48 0.77 9.28 18.79
N PRO A 49 1.67 10.19 18.37
CA PRO A 49 1.74 10.68 17.00
C PRO A 49 2.34 9.62 16.06
N SER A 50 1.68 8.46 15.98
CA SER A 50 2.08 7.33 15.16
C SER A 50 0.86 6.75 14.44
N TYR A 51 1.11 5.98 13.40
CA TYR A 51 0.09 5.18 12.73
C TYR A 51 0.60 3.77 12.50
N THR A 52 -0.31 2.85 12.24
CA THR A 52 -0.01 1.49 11.86
C THR A 52 -0.35 1.26 10.40
N THR A 53 0.44 0.44 9.72
CA THR A 53 0.24 0.14 8.30
C THR A 53 0.80 -1.24 7.97
N ILE A 54 0.23 -1.87 6.94
CA ILE A 54 0.64 -3.18 6.45
C ILE A 54 1.57 -2.94 5.25
N ASP A 55 2.71 -3.63 5.23
CA ASP A 55 3.63 -3.55 4.09
C ASP A 55 3.11 -4.38 2.91
N ASP A 56 2.95 -3.75 1.74
CA ASP A 56 2.41 -4.40 0.54
C ASP A 56 3.28 -5.56 0.02
N GLY A 57 4.57 -5.57 0.36
CA GLY A 57 5.51 -6.61 -0.06
C GLY A 57 5.58 -7.77 0.91
N THR A 58 5.81 -7.48 2.19
CA THR A 58 6.00 -8.53 3.21
C THR A 58 4.72 -8.96 3.90
N GLY A 59 3.69 -8.12 3.92
CA GLY A 59 2.48 -8.30 4.73
C GLY A 59 2.69 -8.01 6.22
N ASP A 60 3.88 -7.56 6.63
CA ASP A 60 4.17 -7.25 8.03
C ASP A 60 3.38 -6.02 8.48
N LEU A 61 2.90 -6.04 9.73
CA LEU A 61 2.27 -4.89 10.36
C LEU A 61 3.33 -4.04 11.06
N TYR A 62 3.41 -2.78 10.67
CA TYR A 62 4.32 -1.79 11.26
C TYR A 62 3.57 -0.75 12.08
N ARG A 63 4.25 -0.21 13.10
CA ARG A 63 4.00 1.11 13.66
C ARG A 63 5.02 2.08 13.08
N VAL A 64 4.57 3.27 12.69
CA VAL A 64 5.39 4.31 12.09
C VAL A 64 5.22 5.59 12.90
N ASP A 65 6.34 6.13 13.39
CA ASP A 65 6.37 7.46 13.99
C ASP A 65 6.11 8.52 12.91
N ALA A 66 5.10 9.37 13.10
CA ALA A 66 4.64 10.27 12.05
C ALA A 66 5.60 11.44 11.79
N ALA A 67 6.45 11.79 12.75
CA ALA A 67 7.39 12.90 12.63
C ALA A 67 8.70 12.49 11.94
N SER A 68 9.25 11.34 12.33
CA SER A 68 10.54 10.84 11.86
C SER A 68 10.44 9.81 10.74
N GLY A 69 9.28 9.18 10.56
CA GLY A 69 9.10 8.06 9.64
C GLY A 69 9.74 6.75 10.12
N ARG A 70 10.24 6.69 11.35
CA ARG A 70 10.84 5.48 11.91
C ARG A 70 9.79 4.37 12.01
N ARG A 71 10.10 3.21 11.44
CA ARG A 71 9.25 2.01 11.44
C ARG A 71 9.65 1.03 12.53
N GLU A 72 8.66 0.43 13.19
CA GLU A 72 8.78 -0.67 14.14
C GLU A 72 7.88 -1.81 13.67
N VAL A 73 8.42 -3.03 13.59
CA VAL A 73 7.61 -4.22 13.25
C VAL A 73 6.81 -4.62 14.48
N LEU A 74 5.48 -4.58 14.40
CA LEU A 74 4.59 -5.07 15.46
C LEU A 74 4.30 -6.57 15.28
N VAL A 75 3.99 -6.98 14.04
CA VAL A 75 3.66 -8.36 13.71
C VAL A 75 4.34 -8.72 12.39
N ARG A 76 5.07 -9.83 12.37
CA ARG A 76 5.57 -10.40 11.11
C ARG A 76 4.48 -11.24 10.50
N ALA A 77 4.23 -11.10 9.19
CA ALA A 77 3.27 -11.93 8.47
C ALA A 77 3.61 -13.41 8.63
N ALA A 78 4.90 -13.77 8.61
CA ALA A 78 5.37 -15.13 8.79
C ALA A 78 4.97 -15.77 10.14
N ASP A 79 4.65 -14.97 11.15
CA ASP A 79 4.21 -15.48 12.47
C ASP A 79 2.71 -15.80 12.48
N LEU A 80 1.95 -15.33 11.48
CA LEU A 80 0.50 -15.47 11.41
C LEU A 80 0.05 -16.79 10.78
N VAL A 81 0.68 -17.90 11.17
CA VAL A 81 0.34 -19.24 10.69
C VAL A 81 -0.66 -19.89 11.65
N PRO A 82 -1.92 -20.16 11.23
CA PRO A 82 -2.88 -20.87 12.07
C PRO A 82 -2.43 -22.30 12.40
N PRO A 83 -2.86 -22.88 13.54
CA PRO A 83 -2.60 -24.27 13.85
C PRO A 83 -3.09 -25.20 12.72
N GLY A 84 -2.20 -26.06 12.22
CA GLY A 84 -2.51 -27.01 11.14
C GLY A 84 -2.45 -26.43 9.72
N ALA A 85 -2.15 -25.14 9.57
CA ALA A 85 -1.88 -24.53 8.27
C ALA A 85 -0.38 -24.51 7.94
N ASN A 86 -0.05 -24.40 6.66
CA ASN A 86 1.33 -24.33 6.16
C ASN A 86 1.72 -22.93 5.66
N ALA A 87 0.78 -21.98 5.67
CA ALA A 87 0.97 -20.63 5.17
C ALA A 87 0.34 -19.62 6.13
N PRO A 88 0.92 -18.40 6.22
CA PRO A 88 0.35 -17.35 7.04
C PRO A 88 -0.96 -16.81 6.44
N VAL A 89 -1.85 -16.32 7.30
CA VAL A 89 -3.03 -15.56 6.87
C VAL A 89 -2.62 -14.12 6.54
N ALA A 90 -3.20 -13.58 5.47
CA ALA A 90 -3.03 -12.17 5.13
C ALA A 90 -3.90 -11.30 6.05
N ILE A 91 -3.34 -10.23 6.59
CA ILE A 91 -4.11 -9.23 7.33
C ILE A 91 -4.88 -8.39 6.30
N GLU A 92 -6.21 -8.46 6.33
CA GLU A 92 -7.06 -7.60 5.49
C GLU A 92 -7.57 -6.40 6.28
N GLU A 93 -8.02 -6.64 7.52
CA GLU A 93 -8.35 -5.61 8.50
C GLU A 93 -7.87 -6.06 9.89
N TYR A 94 -7.68 -5.09 10.79
CA TYR A 94 -7.32 -5.39 12.17
C TYR A 94 -7.85 -4.36 13.16
N ALA A 95 -7.93 -4.78 14.42
CA ALA A 95 -8.23 -3.92 15.55
C ALA A 95 -7.43 -4.36 16.78
N PHE A 96 -6.83 -3.41 17.50
CA PHE A 96 -6.19 -3.68 18.78
C PHE A 96 -7.23 -3.88 19.88
N SER A 97 -6.93 -4.76 20.84
CA SER A 97 -7.67 -4.80 22.11
C SER A 97 -7.52 -3.47 22.86
N PRO A 98 -8.44 -3.14 23.79
CA PRO A 98 -8.38 -1.87 24.52
C PRO A 98 -7.06 -1.62 25.27
N ASP A 99 -6.42 -2.68 25.73
CA ASP A 99 -5.12 -2.66 26.43
C ASP A 99 -3.91 -2.86 25.48
N GLY A 100 -4.16 -3.08 24.18
CA GLY A 100 -3.13 -3.34 23.18
C GLY A 100 -2.42 -4.69 23.29
N SER A 101 -2.85 -5.58 24.19
CA SER A 101 -2.21 -6.89 24.40
C SER A 101 -2.53 -7.90 23.30
N GLN A 102 -3.60 -7.66 22.52
CA GLN A 102 -4.07 -8.52 21.45
C GLN A 102 -4.43 -7.73 20.20
N LEU A 103 -4.39 -8.42 19.05
CA LEU A 103 -4.82 -7.91 17.76
C LEU A 103 -5.89 -8.86 17.20
N LEU A 104 -7.09 -8.35 16.98
CA LEU A 104 -8.09 -9.01 16.16
C LEU A 104 -7.72 -8.81 14.69
N ILE A 105 -7.64 -9.88 13.94
CA ILE A 105 -7.27 -9.91 12.52
C ILE A 105 -8.44 -10.49 11.74
N TYR A 106 -8.89 -9.78 10.72
CA TYR A 106 -9.84 -10.25 9.72
C TYR A 106 -9.08 -10.68 8.45
N ALA A 107 -9.39 -11.87 7.95
CA ALA A 107 -8.69 -12.50 6.83
C ALA A 107 -9.59 -13.43 6.02
N ASN A 108 -9.10 -13.86 4.86
CA ASN A 108 -9.75 -14.81 3.96
C ASN A 108 -11.17 -14.38 3.58
N SER A 109 -11.34 -13.09 3.27
CA SER A 109 -12.67 -12.55 3.03
C SER A 109 -13.25 -12.98 1.68
N VAL A 110 -14.57 -13.00 1.63
CA VAL A 110 -15.38 -13.32 0.46
C VAL A 110 -16.36 -12.18 0.22
N ARG A 111 -16.41 -11.72 -1.02
CA ARG A 111 -17.28 -10.63 -1.43
C ARG A 111 -18.74 -11.03 -1.33
N VAL A 112 -19.53 -10.23 -0.61
CA VAL A 112 -20.99 -10.28 -0.58
C VAL A 112 -21.50 -8.95 -1.11
N TRP A 113 -22.17 -8.98 -2.25
CA TRP A 113 -22.51 -7.79 -3.04
C TRP A 113 -21.27 -6.97 -3.43
N ARG A 114 -21.11 -5.77 -2.85
CA ARG A 114 -20.01 -4.83 -3.11
C ARG A 114 -18.88 -4.93 -2.08
N LEU A 115 -19.13 -5.54 -0.92
CA LEU A 115 -18.23 -5.50 0.23
C LEU A 115 -17.77 -6.89 0.64
N ASN A 116 -16.59 -6.97 1.22
CA ASN A 116 -16.03 -8.21 1.75
C ASN A 116 -16.49 -8.42 3.20
N THR A 117 -17.73 -8.88 3.38
CA THR A 117 -18.36 -8.95 4.72
C THR A 117 -18.38 -10.34 5.34
N LYS A 118 -17.94 -11.37 4.61
CA LYS A 118 -17.73 -12.72 5.17
C LYS A 118 -16.25 -13.02 5.17
N GLY A 119 -15.72 -13.47 6.30
CA GLY A 119 -14.32 -13.86 6.42
C GLY A 119 -14.07 -14.56 7.74
N THR A 120 -12.81 -14.84 8.02
CA THR A 120 -12.37 -15.51 9.24
C THR A 120 -11.71 -14.52 10.16
N TYR A 121 -12.00 -14.62 11.45
CA TYR A 121 -11.36 -13.83 12.48
C TYR A 121 -10.32 -14.66 13.21
N TYR A 122 -9.19 -14.03 13.49
CA TYR A 122 -8.12 -14.57 14.30
C TYR A 122 -7.73 -13.57 15.38
N VAL A 123 -7.23 -14.05 16.50
CA VAL A 123 -6.62 -13.22 17.55
C VAL A 123 -5.15 -13.55 17.64
N TRP A 124 -4.32 -12.52 17.46
CA TRP A 124 -2.89 -12.55 17.73
C TRP A 124 -2.64 -12.01 19.13
N ASP A 125 -1.98 -12.81 19.96
CA ASP A 125 -1.54 -12.42 21.30
C ASP A 125 -0.08 -11.97 21.25
N PHE A 126 0.20 -10.70 21.59
CA PHE A 126 1.54 -10.14 21.51
C PHE A 126 2.50 -10.72 22.57
N THR A 127 1.97 -11.17 23.71
CA THR A 127 2.78 -11.72 24.81
C THR A 127 3.13 -13.17 24.51
N ALA A 128 2.13 -13.97 24.15
CA ALA A 128 2.30 -15.39 23.84
C ALA A 128 2.87 -15.62 22.44
N ARG A 129 2.89 -14.60 21.58
CA ARG A 129 3.23 -14.67 20.16
C ARG A 129 2.52 -15.82 19.46
N ARG A 130 1.20 -15.86 19.60
CA ARG A 130 0.38 -16.95 19.05
C ARG A 130 -0.88 -16.42 18.38
N LEU A 131 -1.13 -16.97 17.20
CA LEU A 131 -2.38 -16.81 16.47
C LEU A 131 -3.39 -17.89 16.86
N ARG A 132 -4.65 -17.49 17.06
CA ARG A 132 -5.77 -18.42 17.32
C ARG A 132 -6.98 -18.02 16.48
N PRO A 133 -7.70 -18.97 15.87
CA PRO A 133 -9.01 -18.67 15.27
C PRO A 133 -10.03 -18.32 16.37
N MET A 134 -11.00 -17.46 16.03
CA MET A 134 -12.22 -17.26 16.82
C MET A 134 -13.34 -18.22 16.43
#